data_AF-A0A2S9GEM5-F1
#
_entry.id   AF-A0A2S9GEM5-F1
#
_cell.length_a   1.000
_cell.length_b   1.000
_cell.length_c   1.000
_cell.angle_alpha   90.00
_cell.angle_beta   90.00
_cell.angle_gamma   90.00
#
_symmetry.space_group_name_H-M   'P 1'
#
loop_
_entity.id
_entity.type
_entity.pdbx_description
1 polymer ?
#
loop_
_entity_poly.entity_id
_entity_poly.type
_entity_poly.pdbx_seq_one_letter_code
_entity_poly.pdbx_strand_id
1 'polypeptide(L)'
;IVHNSERGRVKQMLLKIGWPAEDLAGYVDGEAHPIELDQDGWELRDYQQMAADSFWEGGSGVVVLPCGAGKTLVGAAAMARAGAT
;
A
#
# COMPACT_ATOMS: atom_id res chain seq x y z
N ILE A 1 -0.81 -13.97 -20.99
CA ILE A 1 -0.36 -12.60 -20.61
C ILE A 1 -1.56 -11.67 -20.73
N VAL A 2 -1.96 -10.99 -19.65
CA VAL A 2 -3.11 -10.04 -19.63
C VAL A 2 -2.55 -8.63 -19.67
N HIS A 3 -3.13 -7.75 -20.49
CA HIS A 3 -2.73 -6.35 -20.54
C HIS A 3 -2.98 -5.64 -19.20
N ASN A 4 -2.07 -4.77 -18.73
CA ASN A 4 -2.13 -4.16 -17.40
C ASN A 4 -3.47 -3.43 -17.11
N SER A 5 -4.03 -2.75 -18.11
CA SER A 5 -5.34 -2.07 -18.00
C SER A 5 -6.51 -3.04 -17.80
N GLU A 6 -6.39 -4.29 -18.28
CA GLU A 6 -7.47 -5.27 -18.24
C GLU A 6 -7.45 -6.11 -16.96
N ARG A 7 -6.37 -6.07 -16.16
CA ARG A 7 -6.23 -6.91 -14.95
C ARG A 7 -7.38 -6.70 -13.98
N GLY A 8 -7.78 -5.45 -13.74
CA GLY A 8 -8.90 -5.12 -12.85
C GLY A 8 -10.22 -5.70 -13.35
N ARG A 9 -10.50 -5.57 -14.65
CA ARG A 9 -11.73 -6.09 -15.27
C ARG A 9 -11.79 -7.62 -15.20
N VAL A 10 -10.67 -8.30 -15.48
CA VAL A 10 -10.57 -9.76 -15.39
C VAL A 10 -10.83 -10.24 -13.96
N LYS A 11 -10.20 -9.62 -12.95
CA LYS A 11 -10.42 -9.96 -11.54
C LYS A 11 -11.88 -9.79 -11.12
N GLN A 12 -12.53 -8.70 -11.52
CA GLN A 12 -13.95 -8.50 -11.23
C GLN A 12 -14.85 -9.57 -11.86
N MET A 13 -14.56 -9.99 -13.10
CA MET A 13 -15.32 -11.05 -13.76
C MET A 13 -15.13 -12.41 -13.08
N LEU A 14 -13.89 -12.73 -12.73
CA LEU A 14 -13.51 -13.94 -11.99
C LEU A 14 -14.21 -14.02 -10.62
N LEU A 15 -14.27 -12.90 -9.89
CA LEU A 15 -15.04 -12.80 -8.64
C LEU A 15 -16.53 -13.10 -8.85
N LYS A 16 -17.15 -12.55 -9.90
CA LYS A 16 -18.58 -12.73 -10.19
C LYS A 16 -18.98 -14.18 -10.49
N ILE A 17 -18.04 -14.99 -11.02
CA ILE A 17 -18.28 -16.40 -11.33
C ILE A 17 -17.78 -17.36 -10.23
N GLY A 18 -17.37 -16.82 -9.06
CA GLY A 18 -16.95 -17.62 -7.91
C GLY A 18 -15.53 -18.18 -8.00
N TRP A 19 -14.69 -17.63 -8.88
CA TRP A 19 -13.28 -18.04 -9.06
C TRP A 19 -12.35 -16.86 -8.77
N PRO A 20 -12.23 -16.39 -7.51
CA PRO A 20 -11.37 -15.26 -7.17
C PRO A 20 -9.92 -15.55 -7.55
N ALA A 21 -9.31 -14.66 -8.34
CA ALA A 21 -7.89 -14.72 -8.63
C ALA A 21 -7.09 -14.07 -7.50
N GLU A 22 -6.05 -14.77 -7.04
CA GLU A 22 -5.00 -14.18 -6.23
C GLU A 22 -4.11 -13.30 -7.12
N ASP A 23 -3.90 -12.05 -6.69
CA ASP A 23 -3.06 -11.09 -7.41
C ASP A 23 -1.67 -11.05 -6.79
N LEU A 24 -0.74 -11.76 -7.41
CA LEU A 24 0.67 -11.76 -7.01
C LEU A 24 1.49 -10.64 -7.68
N ALA A 25 0.82 -9.70 -8.36
CA ALA A 25 1.50 -8.54 -8.93
C ALA A 25 1.91 -7.58 -7.80
N GLY A 26 3.21 -7.52 -7.51
CA GLY A 26 3.78 -6.57 -6.57
C GLY A 26 3.90 -5.16 -7.14
N TYR A 27 4.62 -4.29 -6.43
CA TYR A 27 5.00 -2.98 -6.91
C TYR A 27 5.85 -3.09 -8.19
N VAL A 28 5.70 -2.09 -9.06
CA VAL A 28 6.60 -1.90 -10.20
C VAL A 28 7.54 -0.78 -9.80
N ASP A 29 8.84 -1.04 -9.90
CA ASP A 29 9.89 -0.05 -9.62
C ASP A 29 9.62 1.24 -10.42
N GLY A 30 9.58 2.34 -9.68
CA GLY A 30 9.28 3.67 -10.20
C GLY A 30 10.53 4.51 -10.39
N GLU A 31 10.35 5.83 -10.51
CA GLU A 31 11.49 6.73 -10.33
C GLU A 31 11.79 6.88 -8.84
N ALA A 32 13.05 6.61 -8.49
CA ALA A 32 13.57 6.70 -7.15
C ALA A 32 13.48 8.15 -6.60
N HIS A 33 12.73 8.36 -5.52
CA HIS A 33 12.67 9.64 -4.79
C HIS A 33 13.10 9.49 -3.33
N PRO A 34 14.25 10.04 -2.92
CA PRO A 34 14.71 9.97 -1.53
C PRO A 34 13.74 10.74 -0.63
N ILE A 35 12.98 10.02 0.18
CA ILE A 35 12.00 10.56 1.12
C ILE A 35 12.09 9.79 2.43
N GLU A 36 12.21 10.51 3.53
CA GLU A 36 12.31 9.96 4.88
C GLU A 36 11.41 10.75 5.83
N LEU A 37 10.99 10.12 6.93
CA LEU A 37 10.26 10.79 8.01
C LEU A 37 11.26 11.37 9.02
N ASP A 38 11.19 12.68 9.23
CA ASP A 38 11.88 13.34 10.33
C ASP A 38 11.06 13.18 11.63
N GLN A 39 11.59 12.37 12.54
CA GLN A 39 10.97 11.97 13.80
C GLN A 39 11.61 12.67 15.02
N ASP A 40 12.15 13.88 14.84
CA ASP A 40 12.69 14.64 15.98
C ASP A 40 11.59 15.04 16.98
N GLY A 41 11.66 14.48 18.18
CA GLY A 41 10.71 14.75 19.27
C GLY A 41 9.35 14.05 19.16
N TRP A 42 9.17 13.11 18.21
CA TRP A 42 7.94 12.31 18.09
C TRP A 42 8.18 10.96 17.44
N GLU A 43 7.26 10.01 17.64
CA GLU A 43 7.31 8.70 16.99
C GLU A 43 5.94 8.30 16.46
N LEU A 44 5.94 7.42 15.46
CA LEU A 44 4.71 6.73 15.05
C LEU A 44 4.18 5.87 16.19
N ARG A 45 2.87 5.88 16.37
CA ARG A 45 2.22 4.94 17.29
C ARG A 45 2.29 3.52 16.72
N ASP A 46 2.29 2.51 17.58
CA ASP A 46 2.39 1.09 17.16
C ASP A 46 1.43 0.71 16.03
N TYR A 47 0.16 1.14 16.13
CA TYR A 47 -0.84 0.83 15.10
C TYR A 47 -0.61 1.57 13.78
N GLN A 48 0.06 2.73 13.80
CA GLN A 48 0.40 3.48 12.59
C GLN A 48 1.56 2.81 11.87
N GLN A 49 2.58 2.37 12.63
CA GLN A 49 3.69 1.60 12.09
C GLN A 49 3.21 0.28 11.50
N MET A 50 2.41 -0.49 12.26
CA MET A 50 1.80 -1.73 11.78
C MET A 50 0.97 -1.51 10.50
N ALA A 51 0.20 -0.43 10.42
CA ALA A 51 -0.60 -0.12 9.24
C ALA A 51 0.28 0.22 8.01
N ALA A 52 1.38 0.94 8.20
CA ALA A 52 2.33 1.24 7.12
C ALA A 52 3.08 0.00 6.65
N ASP A 53 3.56 -0.84 7.57
CA ASP A 53 4.25 -2.10 7.25
C ASP A 53 3.31 -3.09 6.54
N SER A 54 2.09 -3.27 7.05
CA SER A 54 1.10 -4.16 6.41
C SER A 54 0.72 -3.71 5.00
N PHE A 55 0.69 -2.39 4.76
CA PHE A 55 0.42 -1.85 3.43
C PHE A 55 1.56 -2.19 2.46
N TRP A 56 2.81 -2.04 2.89
CA TRP A 56 4.00 -2.34 2.09
C TRP A 56 4.13 -3.83 1.78
N GLU A 57 4.01 -4.68 2.80
CA GLU A 57 4.09 -6.14 2.63
C GLU A 57 2.96 -6.68 1.73
N GLY A 58 1.80 -6.04 1.75
CA GLY A 58 0.64 -6.42 0.94
C GLY A 58 0.76 -6.10 -0.56
N GLY A 59 1.76 -5.32 -1.00
CA GLY A 59 1.99 -4.96 -2.41
C GLY A 59 0.97 -3.98 -3.02
N SER A 60 -0.28 -4.00 -2.57
CA SER A 60 -1.30 -2.97 -2.82
C SER A 60 -2.48 -3.14 -1.87
N GLY A 61 -3.11 -2.05 -1.41
CA GLY A 61 -4.23 -2.17 -0.47
C GLY A 61 -4.91 -0.87 -0.08
N VAL A 62 -5.83 -0.97 0.88
CA VAL A 62 -6.51 0.17 1.50
C VAL A 62 -6.41 0.03 3.01
N VAL A 63 -5.85 1.04 3.66
CA VAL A 63 -5.80 1.14 5.13
C VAL A 63 -7.00 1.96 5.61
N VAL A 64 -7.82 1.37 6.48
CA VAL A 64 -9.01 2.04 7.06
C VAL A 64 -8.74 2.38 8.53
N LEU A 65 -8.76 3.68 8.85
CA LEU A 65 -8.59 4.18 10.22
C LEU A 65 -9.64 5.26 10.54
N PRO A 66 -10.06 5.40 11.80
CA PRO A 66 -11.02 6.44 12.21
C PRO A 66 -10.43 7.85 12.05
N CYS A 67 -11.29 8.88 12.08
CA CYS A 67 -10.83 10.26 12.11
C CYS A 67 -9.97 10.54 13.35
N GLY A 68 -8.91 11.34 13.20
CA GLY A 68 -7.96 11.63 14.28
C GLY A 68 -6.88 10.55 14.53
N ALA A 69 -6.98 9.36 13.94
CA ALA A 69 -5.98 8.30 14.10
C ALA A 69 -4.64 8.57 13.38
N GLY A 70 -4.54 9.63 12.58
CA GLY A 70 -3.32 9.96 11.84
C GLY A 70 -3.17 9.21 10.51
N LYS A 71 -4.25 9.10 9.71
CA LYS A 71 -4.21 8.53 8.35
C LYS A 71 -3.11 9.14 7.46
N THR A 72 -2.90 10.45 7.59
CA THR A 72 -1.85 11.18 6.87
C THR A 72 -0.45 10.71 7.26
N LEU A 73 -0.21 10.50 8.56
CA LEU A 73 1.06 9.98 9.08
C LEU A 73 1.33 8.56 8.57
N VAL A 74 0.31 7.70 8.54
CA VAL A 74 0.43 6.35 7.97
C VAL A 74 0.77 6.41 6.48
N GLY A 75 0.13 7.30 5.72
CA GLY A 75 0.47 7.50 4.31
C GLY A 75 1.91 7.99 4.10
N ALA A 76 2.36 8.95 4.92
CA ALA A 76 3.74 9.44 4.88
C ALA A 76 4.76 8.36 5.25
N ALA A 77 4.46 7.55 6.26
CA ALA A 77 5.27 6.40 6.65
C ALA A 77 5.35 5.35 5.53
N ALA A 78 4.23 5.05 4.87
CA ALA A 78 4.21 4.15 3.72
C ALA A 78 5.05 4.68 2.54
N MET A 79 5.01 6.00 2.27
CA MET A 79 5.85 6.61 1.23
C MET A 79 7.35 6.57 1.61
N ALA A 80 7.70 6.87 2.86
CA ALA A 80 9.07 6.75 3.35
C ALA A 80 9.58 5.30 3.31
N ARG A 81 8.70 4.33 3.59
CA ARG A 81 9.00 2.89 3.52
C ARG A 81 9.20 2.40 2.09
N ALA A 82 8.36 2.86 1.17
CA ALA A 82 8.46 2.54 -0.25
C ALA A 82 9.73 3.11 -0.86
N GLY A 83 10.18 4.27 -0.34
CA GLY A 83 11.57 4.71 -0.41
C GLY A 83 12.23 4.41 -1.75
N ALA A 84 11.77 5.07 -2.81
CA ALA A 84 12.51 5.14 -4.06
C ALA A 84 12.95 3.79 -4.68
N THR A 85 12.16 2.72 -4.58
CA THR A 85 12.36 1.52 -5.41
C THR A 85 11.76 1.69 -6.79
#